data_AF-A0A9E5FXF1-F1
#
_entry.id   AF-A0A9E5FXF1-F1
#
_cell.length_a   1.000
_cell.length_b   1.000
_cell.length_c   1.000
_cell.angle_alpha   90.00
_cell.angle_beta   90.00
_cell.angle_gamma   90.00
#
_symmetry.space_group_name_H-M   'P 1'
#
loop_
_entity.id
_entity.type
_entity.pdbx_description
1 polymer ?
#
loop_
_entity_poly.entity_id
_entity_poly.type
_entity_poly.pdbx_seq_one_letter_code
_entity_poly.pdbx_strand_id
1 'polypeptide(L)'
;MLLVALIALLTCAPVRADDRPFAQQVDLTPLDRVAVFSDGRLKSFSSFANQQMQFVTGPRTIGGQGSDFTYFDLLFRGNAYEDADVIYVKNREVRARISEAALRADPALTERLRAFEASGLVSEKILNLPPVRTELQAMEGDLIRTAKEMDSIKGALSVKDPSFLLGSLRVIPPADGALDKPWVSIGDIMLLGADPATLPAAARDRPMNAVPGIDEAKQRQLAADWRGFVMAWQQGDATAVNTRVKAIATLLPTLVPSIYPP
;
A
#
# COMPACT_ATOMS: atom_id res chain seq x y z
N MET A 1 27.98 36.46 47.34
CA MET A 1 28.30 37.55 46.40
C MET A 1 28.38 36.97 44.99
N LEU A 2 27.58 37.54 44.08
CA LEU A 2 27.59 37.51 42.60
C LEU A 2 27.96 36.19 41.88
N LEU A 3 27.04 35.51 41.18
CA LEU A 3 26.33 35.90 39.94
C LEU A 3 27.29 36.12 38.75
N VAL A 4 27.32 35.19 37.78
CA VAL A 4 27.16 35.46 36.33
C VAL A 4 26.73 34.15 35.64
N ALA A 5 25.55 34.22 35.03
CA ALA A 5 24.91 33.19 34.23
C ALA A 5 25.57 33.07 32.85
N LEU A 6 25.82 31.84 32.39
CA LEU A 6 26.15 31.55 31.00
C LEU A 6 24.87 31.18 30.25
N ILE A 7 24.54 32.03 29.29
CA ILE A 7 23.31 32.03 28.49
C ILE A 7 23.24 30.75 27.65
N ALA A 8 22.18 29.97 27.88
CA ALA A 8 21.75 28.91 26.99
C ALA A 8 21.26 29.52 25.66
N LEU A 9 22.03 29.34 24.59
CA LEU A 9 21.54 29.51 23.23
C LEU A 9 20.62 28.34 22.90
N LEU A 10 19.39 28.41 23.39
CA LEU A 10 18.25 27.70 22.83
C LEU A 10 17.96 28.34 21.47
N THR A 11 18.54 27.81 20.40
CA THR A 11 17.97 27.96 19.07
C THR A 11 16.66 27.20 19.04
N CYS A 12 15.59 27.86 19.47
CA CYS A 12 14.23 27.43 19.18
C CYS A 12 14.04 27.65 17.67
N ALA A 13 14.42 26.66 16.87
CA ALA A 13 13.93 26.59 15.49
C ALA A 13 12.40 26.48 15.59
N PRO A 14 11.63 27.28 14.81
CA PRO A 14 10.20 27.10 14.77
C PRO A 14 9.93 25.85 13.94
N VAL A 15 9.79 24.69 14.59
CA VAL A 15 9.04 23.60 13.97
C VAL A 15 7.58 24.04 14.04
N ARG A 16 7.13 24.78 13.02
CA ARG A 16 5.73 24.67 12.63
C ARG A 16 5.56 23.25 12.12
N ALA A 17 5.12 22.36 13.00
CA ALA A 17 4.45 21.16 12.55
C ALA A 17 3.29 21.67 11.68
N ASP A 18 3.28 21.27 10.42
CA ASP A 18 2.14 21.54 9.55
C ASP A 18 0.95 20.77 10.15
N ASP A 19 -0.04 21.49 10.71
CA ASP A 19 -1.18 20.89 11.44
C ASP A 19 -2.10 20.04 10.53
N ARG A 20 -1.81 20.00 9.23
CA ARG A 20 -2.53 19.16 8.28
C ARG A 20 -2.31 17.67 8.59
N PRO A 21 -3.31 16.80 8.40
CA PRO A 21 -3.11 15.35 8.48
C PRO A 21 -1.97 14.89 7.56
N PHE A 22 -1.18 13.90 8.00
CA PHE A 22 -0.04 13.34 7.24
C PHE A 22 -0.37 13.09 5.75
N ALA A 23 -1.54 12.50 5.46
CA ALA A 23 -1.98 12.21 4.09
C ALA A 23 -2.14 13.45 3.19
N GLN A 24 -2.37 14.64 3.77
CA GLN A 24 -2.47 15.90 3.02
C GLN A 24 -1.12 16.60 2.81
N GLN A 25 -0.08 16.15 3.52
CA GLN A 25 1.28 16.69 3.40
C GLN A 25 2.13 15.88 2.41
N VAL A 26 1.78 14.61 2.20
CA VAL A 26 2.47 13.72 1.27
C VAL A 26 2.11 14.07 -0.18
N ASP A 27 3.14 14.30 -0.99
CA ASP A 27 3.05 14.57 -2.42
C ASP A 27 3.58 13.36 -3.21
N LEU A 28 2.67 12.63 -3.84
CA LEU A 28 2.97 11.48 -4.69
C LEU A 28 3.00 11.81 -6.18
N THR A 29 2.72 13.06 -6.57
CA THR A 29 2.74 13.49 -7.98
C THR A 29 4.05 13.20 -8.71
N PRO A 30 5.24 13.18 -8.06
CA PRO A 30 6.45 12.78 -8.77
C PRO A 30 6.38 11.37 -9.35
N LEU A 31 5.52 10.47 -8.85
CA LEU A 31 5.33 9.11 -9.38
C LEU A 31 4.46 9.06 -10.64
N ASP A 32 3.86 10.16 -11.09
CA ASP A 32 3.06 10.14 -12.32
C ASP A 32 3.89 9.80 -13.56
N ARG A 33 5.20 10.04 -13.51
CA ARG A 33 6.19 9.63 -14.54
C ARG A 33 6.71 8.20 -14.37
N VAL A 34 6.28 7.49 -13.33
CA VAL A 34 6.70 6.10 -13.07
C VAL A 34 5.76 5.15 -13.80
N ALA A 35 6.35 4.29 -14.62
CA ALA A 35 5.65 3.21 -15.30
C ALA A 35 5.64 1.95 -14.42
N VAL A 36 4.48 1.30 -14.36
CA VAL A 36 4.28 0.02 -13.69
C VAL A 36 3.81 -1.00 -14.72
N PHE A 37 4.47 -2.15 -14.79
CA PHE A 37 4.03 -3.27 -15.61
C PHE A 37 2.96 -4.08 -14.89
N SER A 38 1.76 -4.16 -15.47
CA SER A 38 0.62 -4.87 -14.89
C SER A 38 -0.29 -5.37 -16.00
N ASP A 39 -0.72 -6.63 -15.89
CA ASP A 39 -1.60 -7.31 -16.87
C ASP A 39 -1.04 -7.28 -18.31
N GLY A 40 0.28 -7.50 -18.46
CA GLY A 40 0.93 -7.56 -19.77
C GLY A 40 1.13 -6.20 -20.46
N ARG A 41 0.94 -5.08 -19.75
CA ARG A 41 1.08 -3.73 -20.29
C ARG A 41 1.65 -2.75 -19.27
N LEU A 42 2.16 -1.61 -19.77
CA LEU A 42 2.59 -0.50 -18.93
C LEU A 42 1.41 0.40 -18.57
N LYS A 43 1.40 0.89 -17.33
CA LYS A 43 0.44 1.86 -16.80
C LYS A 43 1.19 2.94 -16.05
N SER A 44 0.64 4.14 -15.94
CA SER A 44 1.12 5.11 -14.95
C SER A 44 0.90 4.54 -13.54
N PHE A 45 1.72 4.95 -12.58
CA PHE A 45 1.54 4.56 -11.18
C PHE A 45 0.12 4.88 -10.67
N SER A 46 -0.40 6.07 -10.94
CA SER A 46 -1.75 6.48 -10.53
C SER A 46 -2.86 5.57 -11.12
N SER A 47 -2.76 5.19 -12.39
CA SER A 47 -3.71 4.24 -13.01
C SER A 47 -3.60 2.85 -12.40
N PHE A 48 -2.38 2.39 -12.12
CA PHE A 48 -2.13 1.11 -11.45
C PHE A 48 -2.70 1.10 -10.03
N ALA A 49 -2.40 2.12 -9.21
CA ALA A 49 -2.89 2.23 -7.85
C ALA A 49 -4.43 2.30 -7.80
N ASN A 50 -5.05 3.10 -8.68
CA ASN A 50 -6.50 3.14 -8.83
C ASN A 50 -7.09 1.76 -9.14
N GLN A 51 -6.48 1.00 -10.07
CA GLN A 51 -6.94 -0.34 -10.38
C GLN A 51 -6.85 -1.28 -9.17
N GLN A 52 -5.75 -1.24 -8.40
CA GLN A 52 -5.62 -2.07 -7.20
C GLN A 52 -6.65 -1.68 -6.14
N MET A 53 -6.84 -0.39 -5.88
CA MET A 53 -7.82 0.08 -4.90
C MET A 53 -9.27 -0.17 -5.34
N GLN A 54 -9.55 -0.23 -6.64
CA GLN A 54 -10.86 -0.64 -7.16
C GLN A 54 -11.24 -2.06 -6.70
N PHE A 55 -10.26 -2.97 -6.53
CA PHE A 55 -10.53 -4.31 -5.97
C PHE A 55 -10.81 -4.26 -4.46
N VAL A 56 -10.17 -3.34 -3.73
CA VAL A 56 -10.29 -3.25 -2.27
C VAL A 56 -11.48 -2.39 -1.86
N THR A 57 -11.45 -1.09 -2.18
CA THR A 57 -12.43 -0.08 -1.74
C THR A 57 -13.51 0.19 -2.77
N GLY A 58 -13.42 -0.41 -3.96
CA GLY A 58 -14.37 -0.15 -5.05
C GLY A 58 -14.34 1.33 -5.45
N PRO A 59 -15.51 1.98 -5.60
CA PRO A 59 -15.59 3.40 -5.94
C PRO A 59 -15.43 4.31 -4.70
N ARG A 60 -15.13 3.77 -3.52
CA ARG A 60 -15.06 4.53 -2.27
C ARG A 60 -13.62 4.94 -1.98
N THR A 61 -13.49 6.07 -1.29
CA THR A 61 -12.23 6.53 -0.70
C THR A 61 -12.23 6.22 0.80
N ILE A 62 -11.04 6.03 1.36
CA ILE A 62 -10.85 5.86 2.80
C ILE A 62 -10.33 7.18 3.36
N GLY A 63 -11.04 7.78 4.31
CA GLY A 63 -10.61 9.04 4.94
C GLY A 63 -10.39 10.20 3.96
N GLY A 64 -11.04 10.19 2.79
CA GLY A 64 -10.84 11.18 1.74
C GLY A 64 -9.49 11.09 1.00
N GLN A 65 -8.74 10.01 1.20
CA GLN A 65 -7.42 9.80 0.60
C GLN A 65 -7.52 9.35 -0.86
N GLY A 66 -6.53 9.72 -1.67
CA GLY A 66 -6.35 9.20 -3.02
C GLY A 66 -5.93 7.72 -3.02
N SER A 67 -6.15 7.04 -4.14
CA SER A 67 -5.82 5.61 -4.28
C SER A 67 -4.33 5.32 -4.17
N ASP A 68 -3.51 6.22 -4.66
CA ASP A 68 -2.05 6.23 -4.60
C ASP A 68 -1.54 6.32 -3.15
N PHE A 69 -2.13 7.19 -2.33
CA PHE A 69 -1.83 7.22 -0.89
C PHE A 69 -2.29 5.93 -0.21
N THR A 70 -3.55 5.53 -0.46
CA THR A 70 -4.15 4.33 0.14
C THR A 70 -3.36 3.07 -0.20
N TYR A 71 -2.87 2.97 -1.44
CA TYR A 71 -2.05 1.86 -1.91
C TYR A 71 -0.77 1.72 -1.08
N PHE A 72 -0.04 2.82 -0.85
CA PHE A 72 1.15 2.80 -0.02
C PHE A 72 0.85 2.60 1.47
N ASP A 73 -0.25 3.16 1.98
CA ASP A 73 -0.61 2.98 3.38
C ASP A 73 -1.00 1.52 3.67
N LEU A 74 -1.72 0.86 2.77
CA LEU A 74 -1.97 -0.58 2.84
C LEU A 74 -0.68 -1.39 2.71
N LEU A 75 0.21 -1.03 1.79
CA LEU A 75 1.49 -1.71 1.59
C LEU A 75 2.42 -1.61 2.81
N PHE A 76 2.53 -0.45 3.44
CA PHE A 76 3.49 -0.23 4.54
C PHE A 76 2.89 -0.42 5.93
N ARG A 77 1.56 -0.30 6.05
CA ARG A 77 0.83 -0.31 7.33
C ARG A 77 -0.45 -1.16 7.24
N GLY A 78 -0.43 -2.25 6.48
CA GLY A 78 -1.60 -3.14 6.29
C GLY A 78 -2.30 -3.57 7.59
N ASN A 79 -1.55 -3.80 8.67
CA ASN A 79 -2.12 -4.18 9.98
C ASN A 79 -3.00 -3.07 10.59
N ALA A 80 -2.72 -1.79 10.30
CA ALA A 80 -3.56 -0.69 10.73
C ALA A 80 -4.95 -0.71 10.09
N TYR A 81 -5.13 -1.50 9.03
CA TYR A 81 -6.36 -1.65 8.27
C TYR A 81 -7.09 -2.97 8.52
N GLU A 82 -6.66 -3.81 9.46
CA GLU A 82 -7.35 -5.05 9.81
C GLU A 82 -8.78 -4.80 10.33
N ASP A 83 -8.92 -3.76 11.17
CA ASP A 83 -10.21 -3.34 11.74
C ASP A 83 -10.77 -2.06 11.09
N ALA A 84 -10.21 -1.64 9.95
CA ALA A 84 -10.73 -0.50 9.20
C ALA A 84 -11.76 -0.98 8.17
N ASP A 85 -12.85 -0.23 8.00
CA ASP A 85 -13.88 -0.55 7.01
C ASP A 85 -13.40 -0.14 5.61
N VAL A 86 -12.78 -1.07 4.90
CA VAL A 86 -12.11 -0.82 3.63
C VAL A 86 -12.48 -1.77 2.50
N ILE A 87 -13.07 -2.92 2.82
CA ILE A 87 -13.44 -3.93 1.83
C ILE A 87 -14.83 -3.60 1.31
N TYR A 88 -14.92 -3.32 0.01
CA TYR A 88 -16.17 -2.96 -0.63
C TYR A 88 -16.96 -4.18 -1.07
N VAL A 89 -18.15 -4.33 -0.50
CA VAL A 89 -19.18 -5.29 -0.91
C VAL A 89 -20.22 -4.53 -1.71
N LYS A 90 -20.43 -4.84 -2.98
CA LYS A 90 -21.38 -4.14 -3.85
C LYS A 90 -22.82 -4.60 -3.63
N ASN A 91 -23.04 -5.92 -3.52
CA ASN A 91 -24.38 -6.50 -3.45
C ASN A 91 -25.07 -6.24 -2.09
N ARG A 92 -26.24 -5.59 -2.11
CA ARG A 92 -27.01 -5.25 -0.89
C ARG A 92 -27.51 -6.46 -0.11
N GLU A 93 -27.93 -7.53 -0.79
CA GLU A 93 -28.35 -8.76 -0.12
C GLU A 93 -27.20 -9.38 0.67
N VAL A 94 -26.01 -9.41 0.06
CA VAL A 94 -24.79 -9.91 0.72
C VAL A 94 -24.44 -9.06 1.94
N ARG A 95 -24.54 -7.72 1.84
CA ARG A 95 -24.34 -6.83 3.00
C ARG A 95 -25.29 -7.12 4.14
N ALA A 96 -26.58 -7.33 3.85
CA ALA A 96 -27.58 -7.63 4.87
C ALA A 96 -27.29 -8.96 5.58
N ARG A 97 -26.93 -10.01 4.81
CA ARG A 97 -26.57 -11.33 5.38
C ARG A 97 -25.31 -11.27 6.24
N ILE A 98 -24.28 -10.55 5.80
CA ILE A 98 -23.07 -10.29 6.61
C ILE A 98 -23.44 -9.55 7.90
N SER A 99 -24.27 -8.51 7.81
CA SER A 99 -24.67 -7.70 8.98
C SER A 99 -25.48 -8.51 9.98
N GLU A 100 -26.45 -9.30 9.52
CA GLU A 100 -27.22 -10.19 10.38
C GLU A 100 -26.32 -11.21 11.09
N ALA A 101 -25.41 -11.85 10.36
CA ALA A 101 -24.47 -12.80 10.93
C ALA A 101 -23.52 -12.15 11.95
N ALA A 102 -23.03 -10.94 11.66
CA ALA A 102 -22.17 -10.18 12.56
C ALA A 102 -22.91 -9.75 13.85
N LEU A 103 -24.18 -9.33 13.76
CA LEU A 103 -25.00 -8.98 14.93
C LEU A 103 -25.28 -10.18 15.84
N ARG A 104 -25.41 -11.39 15.28
CA ARG A 104 -25.51 -12.62 16.08
C ARG A 104 -24.22 -12.88 16.87
N ALA A 105 -23.07 -12.49 16.34
CA ALA A 105 -21.78 -12.61 17.02
C ALA A 105 -21.62 -11.55 18.10
N ASP A 106 -21.95 -10.29 17.79
CA ASP A 106 -21.83 -9.15 18.69
C ASP A 106 -22.89 -8.06 18.39
N PRO A 107 -23.93 -7.94 19.22
CA PRO A 107 -24.95 -6.89 19.08
C PRO A 107 -24.41 -5.45 19.19
N ALA A 108 -23.24 -5.24 19.81
CA ALA A 108 -22.63 -3.92 19.92
C ALA A 108 -22.19 -3.34 18.56
N LEU A 109 -22.10 -4.17 17.51
CA LEU A 109 -21.75 -3.75 16.16
C LEU A 109 -22.87 -3.01 15.41
N THR A 110 -24.05 -2.84 16.00
CA THR A 110 -25.25 -2.28 15.35
C THR A 110 -25.00 -0.99 14.56
N GLU A 111 -24.36 0.01 15.16
CA GLU A 111 -24.15 1.30 14.46
C GLU A 111 -23.13 1.17 13.32
N ARG A 112 -22.06 0.40 13.54
CA ARG A 112 -21.04 0.15 12.53
C ARG A 112 -21.60 -0.62 11.33
N LEU A 113 -22.46 -1.61 11.58
CA LEU A 113 -23.10 -2.40 10.51
C LEU A 113 -24.13 -1.60 9.73
N ARG A 114 -24.83 -0.65 10.35
CA ARG A 114 -25.65 0.33 9.62
C ARG A 114 -24.80 1.15 8.64
N ALA A 115 -23.62 1.61 9.07
CA ALA A 115 -22.68 2.33 8.20
C ALA A 115 -22.17 1.43 7.06
N PHE A 116 -21.90 0.15 7.32
CA PHE A 116 -21.54 -0.84 6.30
C PHE A 116 -22.67 -1.04 5.28
N GLU A 117 -23.91 -1.25 5.70
CA GLU A 117 -25.03 -1.45 4.77
C GLU A 117 -25.19 -0.26 3.80
N ALA A 118 -25.02 0.97 4.32
CA ALA A 118 -25.08 2.19 3.54
C ALA A 118 -23.87 2.36 2.60
N SER A 119 -22.65 2.28 3.13
CA SER A 119 -21.42 2.58 2.38
C SER A 119 -21.00 1.44 1.46
N GLY A 120 -21.20 0.20 1.91
CA GLY A 120 -20.65 -1.03 1.37
C GLY A 120 -19.27 -1.40 1.90
N LEU A 121 -18.69 -0.62 2.80
CA LEU A 121 -17.35 -0.88 3.36
C LEU A 121 -17.43 -1.64 4.68
N VAL A 122 -16.68 -2.73 4.77
CA VAL A 122 -16.56 -3.57 5.96
C VAL A 122 -15.10 -3.89 6.24
N SER A 123 -14.78 -4.17 7.50
CA SER A 123 -13.43 -4.60 7.89
C SER A 123 -13.22 -6.10 7.69
N GLU A 124 -11.95 -6.45 7.49
CA GLU A 124 -11.51 -7.84 7.48
C GLU A 124 -11.84 -8.54 8.81
N LYS A 125 -11.71 -7.83 9.93
CA LYS A 125 -12.06 -8.35 11.26
C LYS A 125 -13.53 -8.80 11.34
N ILE A 126 -14.47 -8.02 10.80
CA ILE A 126 -15.89 -8.41 10.75
C ILE A 126 -16.07 -9.63 9.83
N LEU A 127 -15.44 -9.66 8.66
CA LEU A 127 -15.51 -10.80 7.74
C LEU A 127 -14.96 -12.09 8.35
N ASN A 128 -14.00 -11.98 9.27
CA ASN A 128 -13.39 -13.10 9.98
C ASN A 128 -14.17 -13.58 11.21
N LEU A 129 -15.26 -12.91 11.61
CA LEU A 129 -16.12 -13.40 12.68
C LEU A 129 -16.67 -14.79 12.31
N PRO A 130 -16.67 -15.78 13.23
CA PRO A 130 -17.07 -17.15 12.89
C PRO A 130 -18.47 -17.25 12.24
N PRO A 131 -19.53 -16.57 12.75
CA PRO A 131 -20.84 -16.62 12.11
C PRO A 131 -20.85 -16.00 10.70
N VAL A 132 -20.05 -14.96 10.47
CA VAL A 132 -19.93 -14.32 9.16
C VAL A 132 -19.22 -15.24 8.18
N ARG A 133 -18.14 -15.93 8.61
CA ARG A 133 -17.44 -16.91 7.76
C ARG A 133 -18.36 -18.06 7.32
N THR A 134 -19.20 -18.57 8.22
CA THR A 134 -20.22 -19.59 7.86
C THR A 134 -21.19 -19.06 6.81
N GLU A 135 -21.64 -17.80 6.96
CA GLU A 135 -22.55 -17.17 6.00
C GLU A 135 -21.90 -16.95 4.62
N LEU A 136 -20.64 -16.50 4.59
CA LEU A 136 -19.86 -16.34 3.35
C LEU A 136 -19.69 -17.68 2.62
N GLN A 137 -19.42 -18.77 3.34
CA GLN A 137 -19.33 -20.12 2.76
C GLN A 137 -20.67 -20.58 2.18
N ALA A 138 -21.78 -20.31 2.85
CA ALA A 138 -23.11 -20.63 2.33
C ALA A 138 -23.44 -19.82 1.06
N MET A 139 -23.06 -18.53 1.02
CA MET A 139 -23.21 -17.66 -0.15
C MET A 139 -22.31 -18.05 -1.32
N GLU A 140 -21.16 -18.66 -1.06
CA GLU A 140 -20.27 -19.16 -2.11
C GLU A 140 -20.91 -20.32 -2.89
N GLY A 141 -21.72 -21.15 -2.23
CA GLY A 141 -22.46 -22.25 -2.88
C GLY A 141 -23.63 -21.79 -3.77
N ASP A 142 -24.11 -20.56 -3.62
CA ASP A 142 -25.15 -19.98 -4.46
C ASP A 142 -24.55 -19.29 -5.70
N LEU A 143 -24.33 -20.12 -6.72
CA LEU A 143 -23.70 -19.74 -7.98
C LEU A 143 -24.48 -18.69 -8.79
N ILE A 144 -25.79 -18.55 -8.55
CA ILE A 144 -26.65 -17.66 -9.33
C ILE A 144 -26.68 -16.26 -8.71
N ARG A 145 -26.75 -16.18 -7.37
CA ARG A 145 -27.05 -14.91 -6.70
C ARG A 145 -25.83 -14.24 -6.08
N THR A 146 -24.94 -15.00 -5.44
CA THR A 146 -23.95 -14.43 -4.53
C THR A 146 -22.50 -14.83 -4.81
N ALA A 147 -22.24 -15.89 -5.58
CA ALA A 147 -20.87 -16.36 -5.85
C ALA A 147 -19.91 -15.28 -6.37
N LYS A 148 -20.34 -14.45 -7.34
CA LYS A 148 -19.52 -13.35 -7.87
C LYS A 148 -19.10 -12.33 -6.80
N GLU A 149 -19.96 -12.09 -5.82
CA GLU A 149 -19.64 -11.18 -4.72
C GLU A 149 -18.63 -11.83 -3.77
N MET A 150 -18.72 -13.15 -3.54
CA MET A 150 -17.73 -13.88 -2.74
C MET A 150 -16.36 -13.87 -3.40
N ASP A 151 -16.30 -14.05 -4.73
CA ASP A 151 -15.07 -13.90 -5.50
C ASP A 151 -14.49 -12.49 -5.38
N SER A 152 -15.35 -11.47 -5.38
CA SER A 152 -14.94 -10.07 -5.22
C SER A 152 -14.36 -9.81 -3.83
N ILE A 153 -14.98 -10.33 -2.76
CA ILE A 153 -14.46 -10.22 -1.39
C ILE A 153 -13.10 -10.95 -1.25
N LYS A 154 -12.98 -12.15 -1.81
CA LYS A 154 -11.71 -12.90 -1.81
C LYS A 154 -10.62 -12.16 -2.58
N GLY A 155 -10.97 -11.59 -3.73
CA GLY A 155 -10.09 -10.73 -4.52
C GLY A 155 -9.64 -9.51 -3.73
N ALA A 156 -10.56 -8.82 -3.05
CA ALA A 156 -10.25 -7.66 -2.20
C ALA A 156 -9.27 -8.03 -1.08
N LEU A 157 -9.50 -9.13 -0.37
CA LEU A 157 -8.63 -9.62 0.71
C LEU A 157 -7.23 -9.97 0.18
N SER A 158 -7.15 -10.65 -0.97
CA SER A 158 -5.88 -10.98 -1.62
C SER A 158 -5.12 -9.72 -2.05
N VAL A 159 -5.81 -8.75 -2.66
CA VAL A 159 -5.17 -7.50 -3.11
C VAL A 159 -4.77 -6.61 -1.94
N LYS A 160 -5.51 -6.59 -0.83
CA LYS A 160 -5.17 -5.80 0.36
C LYS A 160 -3.87 -6.27 1.03
N ASP A 161 -3.46 -7.52 0.81
CA ASP A 161 -2.26 -8.08 1.42
C ASP A 161 -0.99 -7.30 1.01
N PRO A 162 -0.17 -6.83 1.98
CA PRO A 162 1.05 -6.10 1.67
C PRO A 162 2.03 -6.83 0.75
N SER A 163 2.13 -8.16 0.86
CA SER A 163 3.03 -8.95 0.03
C SER A 163 2.53 -9.02 -1.42
N PHE A 164 1.22 -9.13 -1.62
CA PHE A 164 0.60 -9.04 -2.94
C PHE A 164 0.84 -7.66 -3.57
N LEU A 165 0.58 -6.57 -2.84
CA LEU A 165 0.79 -5.21 -3.33
C LEU A 165 2.26 -5.01 -3.72
N LEU A 166 3.20 -5.41 -2.86
CA LEU A 166 4.64 -5.31 -3.13
C LEU A 166 5.04 -6.09 -4.38
N GLY A 167 4.62 -7.35 -4.49
CA GLY A 167 4.92 -8.20 -5.66
C GLY A 167 4.30 -7.71 -6.97
N SER A 168 3.21 -6.94 -6.86
CA SER A 168 2.53 -6.32 -8.00
C SER A 168 3.19 -5.02 -8.46
N LEU A 169 3.98 -4.34 -7.61
CA LEU A 169 4.68 -3.10 -7.93
C LEU A 169 5.93 -3.35 -8.80
N ARG A 170 5.71 -3.70 -10.06
CA ARG A 170 6.74 -4.06 -11.05
C ARG A 170 7.17 -2.83 -11.84
N VAL A 171 8.27 -2.22 -11.41
CA VAL A 171 8.76 -0.90 -11.89
C VAL A 171 10.15 -0.95 -12.51
N ILE A 172 10.81 -2.12 -12.49
CA ILE A 172 12.18 -2.29 -13.00
C ILE A 172 12.11 -3.08 -14.32
N PRO A 173 12.36 -2.45 -15.48
CA PRO A 173 12.31 -3.13 -16.77
C PRO A 173 13.39 -4.21 -16.90
N PRO A 174 13.21 -5.21 -17.78
CA PRO A 174 14.25 -6.18 -18.08
C PRO A 174 15.44 -5.50 -18.79
N ALA A 175 16.66 -5.92 -18.47
CA ALA A 175 17.88 -5.30 -19.00
C ALA A 175 18.07 -5.49 -20.53
N ASP A 176 17.45 -6.52 -21.10
CA ASP A 176 17.65 -6.95 -22.48
C ASP A 176 16.74 -6.24 -23.49
N GLY A 177 15.91 -5.28 -23.07
CA GLY A 177 15.01 -4.58 -23.98
C GLY A 177 13.68 -5.28 -24.23
N ALA A 178 13.44 -6.46 -23.65
CA ALA A 178 12.24 -7.24 -23.94
C ALA A 178 10.96 -6.53 -23.46
N LEU A 179 10.05 -6.23 -24.40
CA LEU A 179 8.79 -5.55 -24.11
C LEU A 179 7.68 -6.49 -23.64
N ASP A 180 7.86 -7.80 -23.86
CA ASP A 180 6.91 -8.87 -23.54
C ASP A 180 7.21 -9.58 -22.21
N LYS A 181 8.38 -9.31 -21.61
CA LYS A 181 8.75 -9.86 -20.30
C LYS A 181 8.17 -9.00 -19.17
N PRO A 182 7.64 -9.63 -18.11
CA PRO A 182 7.24 -8.89 -16.94
C PRO A 182 8.41 -8.13 -16.31
N TRP A 183 8.17 -6.89 -15.90
CA TRP A 183 9.14 -6.12 -15.14
C TRP A 183 9.35 -6.73 -13.74
N VAL A 184 10.51 -6.46 -13.15
CA VAL A 184 10.89 -6.89 -11.80
C VAL A 184 10.24 -5.99 -10.76
N SER A 185 9.82 -6.57 -9.63
CA SER A 185 9.26 -5.82 -8.50
C SER A 185 10.35 -5.10 -7.73
N ILE A 186 10.04 -3.92 -7.19
CA ILE A 186 10.92 -3.25 -6.23
C ILE A 186 11.20 -4.14 -5.00
N GLY A 187 10.25 -5.03 -4.64
CA GLY A 187 10.39 -5.97 -3.53
C GLY A 187 11.50 -7.00 -3.71
N ASP A 188 11.96 -7.24 -4.95
CA ASP A 188 13.03 -8.19 -5.24
C ASP A 188 14.43 -7.58 -5.03
N ILE A 189 14.53 -6.25 -5.02
CA ILE A 189 15.79 -5.53 -4.81
C ILE A 189 15.80 -4.66 -3.56
N MET A 190 14.67 -4.48 -2.86
CA MET A 190 14.52 -3.50 -1.78
C MET A 190 15.49 -3.68 -0.61
N LEU A 191 16.11 -4.85 -0.45
CA LEU A 191 17.11 -5.12 0.60
C LEU A 191 18.55 -5.11 0.08
N LEU A 192 18.79 -4.78 -1.19
CA LEU A 192 20.15 -4.66 -1.73
C LEU A 192 20.95 -3.62 -0.95
N GLY A 193 22.13 -4.04 -0.47
CA GLY A 193 23.02 -3.21 0.34
C GLY A 193 22.50 -2.86 1.74
N ALA A 194 21.41 -3.48 2.21
CA ALA A 194 21.03 -3.39 3.61
C ALA A 194 22.02 -4.19 4.46
N ASP A 195 22.31 -3.70 5.67
CA ASP A 195 23.10 -4.45 6.64
C ASP A 195 22.26 -5.64 7.16
N PRO A 196 22.69 -6.90 6.94
CA PRO A 196 21.96 -8.08 7.41
C PRO A 196 21.68 -8.09 8.92
N ALA A 197 22.54 -7.44 9.72
CA ALA A 197 22.34 -7.35 11.17
C ALA A 197 21.08 -6.55 11.54
N THR A 198 20.71 -5.59 10.70
CA THR A 198 19.53 -4.73 10.90
C THR A 198 18.22 -5.34 10.39
N LEU A 199 18.30 -6.43 9.62
CA LEU A 199 17.13 -7.09 9.04
C LEU A 199 16.49 -8.08 10.03
N PRO A 200 15.15 -8.26 9.98
CA PRO A 200 14.47 -9.35 10.66
C PRO A 200 14.99 -10.71 10.19
N ALA A 201 14.99 -11.73 11.07
CA ALA A 201 15.51 -13.06 10.74
C ALA A 201 14.93 -13.64 9.45
N ALA A 202 13.61 -13.53 9.25
CA ALA A 202 12.91 -13.99 8.05
C ALA A 202 13.38 -13.32 6.73
N ALA A 203 14.01 -12.15 6.81
CA ALA A 203 14.52 -11.42 5.65
C ALA A 203 16.02 -11.65 5.40
N ARG A 204 16.77 -12.17 6.38
CA ARG A 204 18.22 -12.39 6.28
C ARG A 204 18.58 -13.53 5.31
N ASP A 205 17.76 -14.57 5.29
CA ASP A 205 18.01 -15.76 4.48
C ASP A 205 17.52 -15.62 3.04
N ARG A 206 16.87 -14.50 2.69
CA ARG A 206 16.40 -14.25 1.33
C ARG A 206 17.57 -13.76 0.47
N PRO A 207 17.99 -14.50 -0.57
CA PRO A 207 19.03 -14.03 -1.47
C PRO A 207 18.55 -12.78 -2.20
N MET A 208 19.30 -11.69 -2.06
CA MET A 208 19.00 -10.40 -2.69
C MET A 208 20.10 -10.14 -3.71
N ASN A 209 19.78 -10.45 -4.97
CA ASN A 209 20.70 -10.27 -6.08
C ASN A 209 20.27 -9.06 -6.90
N ALA A 210 21.26 -8.29 -7.37
CA ALA A 210 21.00 -7.26 -8.36
C ALA A 210 20.43 -7.89 -9.63
N VAL A 211 19.52 -7.18 -10.30
CA VAL A 211 19.01 -7.54 -11.61
C VAL A 211 20.18 -7.51 -12.60
N PRO A 212 20.52 -8.65 -13.25
CA PRO A 212 21.63 -8.71 -14.18
C PRO A 212 21.44 -7.75 -15.36
N GLY A 213 22.53 -7.12 -15.80
CA GLY A 213 22.52 -6.20 -16.93
C GLY A 213 22.04 -4.77 -16.63
N ILE A 214 21.62 -4.48 -15.39
CA ILE A 214 21.34 -3.12 -14.91
C ILE A 214 22.46 -2.68 -13.97
N ASP A 215 22.84 -1.40 -14.01
CA ASP A 215 23.83 -0.79 -13.12
C ASP A 215 23.53 -1.09 -11.64
N GLU A 216 24.40 -1.86 -10.99
CA GLU A 216 24.21 -2.29 -9.59
C GLU A 216 24.24 -1.11 -8.61
N ALA A 217 25.05 -0.07 -8.86
CA ALA A 217 25.11 1.09 -7.98
C ALA A 217 23.77 1.85 -7.98
N LYS A 218 23.15 2.00 -9.16
CA LYS A 218 21.80 2.58 -9.26
C LYS A 218 20.74 1.71 -8.57
N GLN A 219 20.83 0.39 -8.70
CA GLN A 219 19.90 -0.51 -8.00
C GLN A 219 20.04 -0.43 -6.47
N ARG A 220 21.27 -0.36 -5.96
CA ARG A 220 21.53 -0.15 -4.52
C ARG A 220 21.01 1.20 -4.03
N GLN A 221 21.17 2.25 -4.84
CA GLN A 221 20.60 3.57 -4.53
C GLN A 221 19.07 3.52 -4.48
N LEU A 222 18.43 2.89 -5.47
CA LEU A 222 16.98 2.73 -5.51
C LEU A 222 16.47 1.94 -4.29
N ALA A 223 17.16 0.85 -3.93
CA ALA A 223 16.84 0.07 -2.74
C ALA A 223 16.98 0.89 -1.45
N ALA A 224 18.03 1.72 -1.34
CA ALA A 224 18.22 2.61 -0.20
C ALA A 224 17.13 3.68 -0.10
N ASP A 225 16.75 4.30 -1.23
CA ASP A 225 15.67 5.29 -1.27
C ASP A 225 14.31 4.67 -0.95
N TRP A 226 14.04 3.45 -1.41
CA TRP A 226 12.83 2.70 -1.06
C TRP A 226 12.77 2.40 0.44
N ARG A 227 13.86 1.90 1.05
CA ARG A 227 13.90 1.69 2.52
C ARG A 227 13.69 3.02 3.27
N GLY A 228 14.31 4.10 2.80
CA GLY A 228 14.11 5.45 3.31
C GLY A 228 12.64 5.89 3.25
N PHE A 229 11.96 5.61 2.14
CA PHE A 229 10.55 5.91 1.95
C PHE A 229 9.66 5.14 2.93
N VAL A 230 9.87 3.83 3.08
CA VAL A 230 9.13 2.99 4.04
C VAL A 230 9.29 3.52 5.47
N MET A 231 10.53 3.79 5.89
CA MET A 231 10.80 4.29 7.25
C MET A 231 10.14 5.65 7.50
N ALA A 232 10.28 6.59 6.55
CA ALA A 232 9.67 7.91 6.65
C ALA A 232 8.14 7.83 6.74
N TRP A 233 7.52 6.94 5.96
CA TRP A 233 6.07 6.72 6.00
C TRP A 233 5.61 6.20 7.35
N GLN A 234 6.30 5.20 7.90
CA GLN A 234 5.98 4.64 9.21
C GLN A 234 6.14 5.65 10.35
N GLN A 235 7.06 6.61 10.20
CA GLN A 235 7.28 7.69 11.16
C GLN A 235 6.32 8.88 10.97
N GLY A 236 5.54 8.91 9.89
CA GLY A 236 4.69 10.06 9.54
C GLY A 236 5.47 11.30 9.11
N ASP A 237 6.72 11.15 8.66
CA ASP A 237 7.55 12.26 8.19
C ASP A 237 7.28 12.54 6.70
N ALA A 238 6.35 13.46 6.44
CA ALA A 238 5.97 13.83 5.08
C ALA A 238 7.13 14.47 4.29
N THR A 239 8.03 15.19 4.95
CA THR A 239 9.16 15.84 4.26
C THR A 239 10.15 14.79 3.76
N ALA A 240 10.48 13.81 4.59
CA ALA A 240 11.32 12.69 4.20
C ALA A 240 10.64 11.82 3.13
N VAL A 241 9.33 11.56 3.25
CA VAL A 241 8.55 10.86 2.21
C VAL A 241 8.67 11.56 0.87
N ASN A 242 8.35 12.86 0.79
CA ASN A 242 8.34 13.61 -0.47
C ASN A 242 9.74 13.65 -1.11
N THR A 243 10.79 13.74 -0.28
CA THR A 243 12.18 13.67 -0.74
C THR A 243 12.49 12.32 -1.39
N ARG A 244 12.13 11.21 -0.73
CA ARG A 244 12.42 9.85 -1.23
C ARG A 244 11.59 9.51 -2.46
N VAL A 245 10.31 9.89 -2.48
CA VAL A 245 9.43 9.72 -3.65
C VAL A 245 10.01 10.42 -4.88
N LYS A 246 10.48 11.67 -4.73
CA LYS A 246 11.12 12.40 -5.82
C LYS A 246 12.40 11.73 -6.30
N ALA A 247 13.23 11.21 -5.38
CA ALA A 247 14.46 10.49 -5.73
C ALA A 247 14.17 9.21 -6.52
N ILE A 248 13.25 8.38 -6.03
CA ILE A 248 12.80 7.13 -6.68
C ILE A 248 12.28 7.42 -8.09
N ALA A 249 11.36 8.39 -8.21
CA ALA A 249 10.75 8.76 -9.49
C ALA A 249 11.75 9.33 -10.51
N THR A 250 12.84 9.93 -10.02
CA THR A 250 13.91 10.45 -10.88
C THR A 250 14.86 9.32 -11.32
N LEU A 251 15.13 8.36 -10.44
CA LEU A 251 16.10 7.29 -10.68
C LEU A 251 15.55 6.18 -11.57
N LEU A 252 14.30 5.76 -11.37
CA LEU A 252 13.68 4.62 -12.08
C LEU A 252 13.81 4.71 -13.62
N PRO A 253 13.49 5.84 -14.29
CA PRO A 253 13.65 5.95 -15.74
C PRO A 253 15.10 5.82 -16.21
N THR A 254 16.08 6.09 -15.34
CA THR A 254 17.51 6.06 -15.69
C THR A 254 18.13 4.67 -15.58
N LEU A 255 17.40 3.68 -15.05
CA LEU A 255 17.89 2.30 -14.95
C LEU A 255 18.05 1.68 -16.33
N VAL A 256 17.02 1.80 -17.17
CA VAL A 256 17.02 1.37 -18.57
C VAL A 256 16.26 2.39 -19.43
N PRO A 257 16.91 3.52 -19.80
CA PRO A 257 16.24 4.64 -20.49
C PRO A 257 15.62 4.29 -21.83
N SER A 258 16.09 3.25 -22.50
CA SER A 258 15.59 2.81 -23.81
C SER A 258 14.21 2.14 -23.74
N ILE A 259 13.78 1.66 -22.58
CA ILE A 259 12.52 0.94 -22.38
C ILE A 259 11.51 1.78 -21.61
N TYR A 260 12.00 2.57 -20.66
CA TYR A 260 11.14 3.41 -19.85
C TYR A 260 10.40 4.43 -20.74
N PRO A 261 9.07 4.58 -20.61
CA PRO A 261 8.36 5.60 -21.35
C PRO A 261 8.97 6.99 -21.11
N PRO A 262 9.07 7.84 -22.16
CA PRO A 262 9.63 9.17 -22.06
C PRO A 262 8.80 10.10 -21.16
#